data_AF-A0A924P3Q7-F1
#
_entry.id   AF-A0A924P3Q7-F1
#
_cell.length_a   1.000
_cell.length_b   1.000
_cell.length_c   1.000
_cell.angle_alpha   90.00
_cell.angle_beta   90.00
_cell.angle_gamma   90.00
#
_symmetry.space_group_name_H-M   'P 1'
#
loop_
_entity.id
_entity.type
_entity.pdbx_description
1 polymer ?
#
loop_
_entity_poly.entity_id
_entity_poly.type
_entity_poly.pdbx_seq_one_letter_code
_entity_poly.pdbx_strand_id
1 'polypeptide(L)'
;MNLAINFFLTIFIELPIIALFFKRKKRKQALFMALLINVISWAVAHILFFTTDINIYYVAILMAAGEAIAFHHLLACKWGKAIIMAIIVNACSFAVTQFVPIDLDSFKSRQETINR
;
A
#
# COMPACT_ATOMS: atom_id res chain seq x y z
N MET A 1 17.04 4.71 8.65
CA MET A 1 17.15 3.24 8.47
C MET A 1 15.80 2.51 8.65
N ASN A 2 14.74 3.19 9.11
CA ASN A 2 13.39 2.63 9.30
C ASN A 2 12.54 2.55 8.02
N LEU A 3 12.76 3.42 7.03
CA LEU A 3 11.96 3.46 5.79
C LEU A 3 11.98 2.13 5.00
N ALA A 4 13.17 1.54 4.81
CA ALA A 4 13.31 0.26 4.11
C ALA A 4 12.65 -0.90 4.89
N ILE A 5 12.73 -0.87 6.23
CA ILE A 5 12.09 -1.86 7.09
C ILE A 5 10.57 -1.76 6.96
N ASN A 6 10.02 -0.55 6.94
CA ASN A 6 8.59 -0.32 6.69
C ASN A 6 8.16 -0.87 5.33
N PHE A 7 8.93 -0.60 4.28
CA PHE A 7 8.66 -1.10 2.94
C PHE A 7 8.64 -2.65 2.89
N PHE A 8 9.66 -3.30 3.45
CA PHE A 8 9.71 -4.76 3.49
C PHE A 8 8.59 -5.36 4.32
N LEU A 9 8.22 -4.72 5.44
CA LEU A 9 7.11 -5.16 6.29
C LEU A 9 5.78 -5.10 5.53
N THR A 10 5.51 -3.98 4.86
CA THR A 10 4.34 -3.78 4.00
C THR A 10 4.26 -4.87 2.93
N ILE A 11 5.34 -5.08 2.16
CA ILE A 11 5.40 -6.16 1.16
C ILE A 11 5.13 -7.54 1.78
N PHE A 12 5.72 -7.81 2.95
CA PHE A 12 5.58 -9.10 3.62
C PHE A 12 4.14 -9.39 4.05
N ILE A 13 3.33 -8.36 4.30
CA ILE A 13 1.91 -8.48 4.63
C ILE A 13 1.03 -8.54 3.39
N GLU A 14 1.32 -7.73 2.38
CA GLU A 14 0.48 -7.60 1.20
C GLU A 14 0.57 -8.82 0.26
N LEU A 15 1.78 -9.37 0.08
CA LEU A 15 2.00 -10.55 -0.74
C LEU A 15 1.20 -11.79 -0.31
N PRO A 16 1.18 -12.22 0.97
CA PRO A 16 0.38 -13.38 1.38
C PRO A 16 -1.12 -13.11 1.24
N ILE A 17 -1.59 -11.89 1.50
CA ILE A 17 -3.00 -11.51 1.27
C ILE A 17 -3.34 -11.73 -0.20
N ILE A 18 -2.55 -11.19 -1.13
CA ILE A 18 -2.78 -11.34 -2.57
C ILE A 18 -2.66 -12.82 -3.00
N ALA A 19 -1.74 -13.59 -2.40
CA ALA A 19 -1.63 -15.03 -2.66
C ALA A 19 -2.93 -15.79 -2.35
N LEU A 20 -3.69 -15.37 -1.33
CA LEU A 20 -4.96 -16.01 -0.97
C LEU A 20 -6.03 -15.83 -2.04
N PHE A 21 -6.04 -14.70 -2.76
CA PHE A 21 -7.05 -14.41 -3.79
C PHE A 21 -6.82 -15.12 -5.13
N PHE A 22 -5.62 -15.67 -5.37
CA PHE A 22 -5.28 -16.34 -6.63
C PHE A 22 -5.05 -17.85 -6.49
N LYS A 23 -5.47 -18.63 -7.50
CA LYS A 23 -5.19 -20.08 -7.59
C LYS A 23 -3.69 -20.33 -7.82
N ARG A 24 -3.15 -21.44 -7.28
CA ARG A 24 -1.70 -21.80 -7.32
C ARG A 24 -1.03 -21.59 -8.69
N LYS A 25 -1.70 -21.91 -9.81
CA LYS A 25 -1.16 -21.73 -11.16
C LYS A 25 -0.91 -20.26 -11.58
N LYS A 26 -1.69 -19.31 -11.06
CA LYS A 26 -1.55 -17.87 -11.37
C LYS A 26 -0.89 -17.06 -10.24
N ARG A 27 -0.61 -17.69 -9.09
CA ARG A 27 -0.02 -17.02 -7.91
C ARG A 27 1.33 -16.38 -8.20
N LYS A 28 2.24 -17.07 -8.90
CA LYS A 28 3.59 -16.53 -9.16
C LYS A 28 3.53 -15.20 -9.93
N GLN A 29 2.74 -15.15 -10.99
CA GLN A 29 2.53 -13.94 -11.78
C GLN A 29 1.84 -12.85 -10.96
N ALA A 30 0.82 -13.22 -10.16
CA ALA A 30 0.11 -12.26 -9.33
C ALA A 30 0.99 -11.65 -8.24
N LEU A 31 1.84 -12.45 -7.61
CA LEU A 31 2.81 -12.01 -6.60
C LEU A 31 3.87 -11.09 -7.20
N PHE A 32 4.37 -11.41 -8.39
CA PHE A 32 5.34 -10.56 -9.06
C PHE A 32 4.74 -9.20 -9.44
N MET A 33 3.53 -9.18 -9.99
CA MET A 33 2.84 -7.93 -10.32
C MET A 33 2.47 -7.14 -9.06
N ALA A 34 2.03 -7.80 -7.99
CA ALA A 34 1.75 -7.18 -6.71
C ALA A 34 3.00 -6.51 -6.10
N LEU A 35 4.15 -7.20 -6.15
CA LEU A 35 5.41 -6.63 -5.70
C LEU A 35 5.77 -5.36 -6.49
N LEU A 36 5.63 -5.38 -7.82
CA LEU A 36 5.87 -4.20 -8.65
C LEU A 36 4.91 -3.04 -8.34
N ILE A 37 3.63 -3.33 -8.17
CA ILE A 37 2.62 -2.33 -7.81
C ILE A 37 3.00 -1.70 -6.47
N ASN A 38 3.34 -2.50 -5.45
CA ASN A 38 3.74 -1.99 -4.15
C ASN A 38 5.00 -1.14 -4.18
N VAL A 39 6.02 -1.53 -4.95
CA VAL A 39 7.23 -0.72 -5.13
C VAL A 39 6.86 0.66 -5.69
N ILE A 40 6.01 0.70 -6.71
CA ILE A 40 5.59 1.95 -7.36
C ILE A 40 4.69 2.77 -6.44
N SER A 41 3.64 2.17 -5.87
CA SER A 41 2.72 2.82 -4.93
C SER A 41 3.47 3.44 -3.76
N TRP A 42 4.42 2.71 -3.18
CA TRP A 42 5.19 3.19 -2.04
C TRP A 42 6.09 4.37 -2.40
N ALA A 43 6.75 4.33 -3.57
CA ALA A 43 7.53 5.46 -4.07
C ALA A 43 6.65 6.69 -4.33
N VAL A 44 5.49 6.51 -4.95
CA VAL A 44 4.53 7.60 -5.21
C VAL A 44 3.99 8.18 -3.91
N ALA A 45 3.61 7.33 -2.94
CA ALA A 45 3.13 7.77 -1.63
C ALA A 45 4.19 8.59 -0.88
N HIS A 46 5.46 8.18 -0.92
CA HIS A 46 6.54 8.95 -0.30
C HIS A 46 6.79 10.28 -1.01
N ILE A 47 6.80 10.30 -2.34
CA ILE A 47 6.93 11.55 -3.10
C ILE A 47 5.81 12.50 -2.71
N LEU A 48 4.54 12.06 -2.77
CA LEU A 48 3.38 12.87 -2.38
C LEU A 48 3.45 13.33 -0.93
N PHE A 49 3.87 12.46 -0.01
CA PHE A 49 4.00 12.82 1.40
C PHE A 49 5.04 13.91 1.62
N PHE A 50 6.15 13.91 0.87
CA PHE A 50 7.20 14.92 1.03
C PHE A 50 6.92 16.21 0.25
N THR A 51 6.27 16.14 -0.91
CA THR A 51 6.03 17.29 -1.79
C THR A 51 4.74 18.06 -1.48
N THR A 52 3.80 17.45 -0.75
CA THR A 52 2.47 18.03 -0.52
C THR A 52 2.08 18.02 0.95
N ASP A 53 1.32 19.03 1.39
CA ASP A 53 0.72 19.11 2.73
C ASP A 53 -0.65 18.39 2.79
N ILE A 54 -0.85 17.40 1.93
CA ILE A 54 -2.10 16.65 1.84
C ILE A 54 -2.18 15.70 3.03
N ASN A 55 -3.34 15.67 3.69
CA ASN A 55 -3.59 14.75 4.79
C ASN A 55 -3.38 13.29 4.35
N ILE A 56 -2.68 12.51 5.18
CA ILE A 56 -2.33 11.11 4.96
C ILE A 56 -3.54 10.23 4.59
N TYR A 57 -4.73 10.53 5.10
CA TYR A 57 -5.95 9.79 4.75
C TYR A 57 -6.34 9.96 3.28
N TYR A 58 -6.16 11.15 2.70
CA TYR A 58 -6.43 11.36 1.26
C TYR A 58 -5.39 10.69 0.38
N VAL A 59 -4.12 10.68 0.81
CA VAL A 59 -3.05 9.94 0.11
C VAL A 59 -3.35 8.44 0.11
N ALA A 60 -3.80 7.89 1.25
CA ALA A 60 -4.19 6.48 1.35
C ALA A 60 -5.36 6.12 0.44
N ILE A 61 -6.39 6.97 0.35
CA ILE A 61 -7.53 6.76 -0.55
C ILE A 61 -7.08 6.78 -2.02
N LEU A 62 -6.23 7.75 -2.39
CA LEU A 62 -5.70 7.86 -3.76
C LEU A 62 -4.88 6.62 -4.14
N MET A 63 -4.02 6.15 -3.23
CA MET A 63 -3.22 4.94 -3.42
C MET A 63 -4.10 3.70 -3.55
N ALA A 64 -5.09 3.52 -2.67
CA ALA A 64 -6.02 2.40 -2.75
C ALA A 64 -6.80 2.37 -4.07
N ALA A 65 -7.23 3.53 -4.58
CA ALA A 65 -7.89 3.65 -5.87
C ALA A 65 -6.95 3.29 -7.03
N GLY A 66 -5.70 3.80 -7.00
CA GLY A 66 -4.67 3.48 -7.99
C GLY A 66 -4.33 1.99 -8.04
N GLU A 67 -4.22 1.35 -6.88
CA GLU A 67 -3.96 -0.08 -6.77
C GLU A 67 -5.13 -0.94 -7.23
N ALA A 68 -6.37 -0.52 -6.98
CA ALA A 68 -7.55 -1.22 -7.52
C ALA A 68 -7.54 -1.23 -9.06
N ILE A 69 -7.19 -0.11 -9.69
CA ILE A 69 -7.05 0.00 -11.15
C ILE A 69 -5.89 -0.87 -11.64
N ALA A 70 -4.74 -0.81 -10.97
CA ALA A 70 -3.56 -1.60 -11.32
C ALA A 70 -3.83 -3.10 -11.20
N PHE A 71 -4.48 -3.56 -10.14
CA PHE A 71 -4.89 -4.96 -9.98
C PHE A 71 -5.90 -5.38 -11.04
N HIS A 72 -6.85 -4.53 -11.41
CA HIS A 72 -7.79 -4.85 -12.48
C HIS A 72 -7.06 -5.08 -13.81
N HIS A 73 -6.22 -4.14 -14.23
CA HIS A 73 -5.52 -4.19 -15.51
C HIS A 73 -4.39 -5.24 -15.56
N LEU A 74 -3.52 -5.29 -14.56
CA LEU A 74 -2.31 -6.12 -14.57
C LEU A 74 -2.59 -7.57 -14.18
N LEU A 75 -3.58 -7.83 -13.33
CA LEU A 75 -3.95 -9.19 -12.91
C LEU A 75 -5.12 -9.78 -13.71
N ALA A 76 -5.66 -9.01 -14.66
CA ALA A 76 -6.82 -9.37 -15.47
C ALA A 76 -7.97 -9.96 -14.63
N CYS A 77 -8.24 -9.34 -13.48
CA CYS A 77 -9.23 -9.80 -12.51
C CYS A 77 -10.50 -8.94 -12.57
N LYS A 78 -11.66 -9.47 -12.18
CA LYS A 78 -12.93 -8.69 -12.19
C LYS A 78 -12.84 -7.49 -11.23
N TRP A 79 -13.45 -6.36 -11.59
CA TRP A 79 -13.50 -5.15 -10.76
C TRP A 79 -13.85 -5.40 -9.30
N GLY A 80 -14.89 -6.20 -9.03
CA GLY A 80 -15.28 -6.54 -7.65
C GLY A 80 -14.16 -7.24 -6.86
N LYS A 81 -13.36 -8.10 -7.51
CA LYS A 81 -12.20 -8.72 -6.86
C LYS A 81 -11.06 -7.73 -6.68
N ALA A 82 -10.78 -6.90 -7.68
CA ALA A 82 -9.72 -5.90 -7.63
C ALA A 82 -9.92 -4.88 -6.50
N ILE A 83 -11.15 -4.37 -6.37
CA ILE A 83 -11.53 -3.41 -5.32
C ILE A 83 -11.42 -4.06 -3.94
N ILE A 84 -11.98 -5.26 -3.74
CA ILE A 84 -11.88 -5.96 -2.46
C ILE A 84 -10.42 -6.23 -2.08
N MET A 85 -9.60 -6.63 -3.04
CA MET A 85 -8.17 -6.83 -2.80
C MET A 85 -7.48 -5.52 -2.41
N ALA A 86 -7.68 -4.45 -3.17
CA ALA A 86 -7.07 -3.15 -2.87
C ALA A 86 -7.48 -2.62 -1.49
N ILE A 87 -8.76 -2.72 -1.12
CA ILE A 87 -9.25 -2.31 0.19
C ILE A 87 -8.60 -3.14 1.30
N ILE A 88 -8.60 -4.48 1.19
CA ILE A 88 -8.05 -5.35 2.24
C ILE A 88 -6.54 -5.14 2.39
N VAL A 89 -5.81 -5.10 1.28
CA VAL A 89 -4.35 -4.91 1.25
C VAL A 89 -4.00 -3.56 1.88
N ASN A 90 -4.60 -2.46 1.42
CA ASN A 90 -4.33 -1.13 1.98
C ASN A 90 -4.78 -0.99 3.44
N ALA A 91 -5.93 -1.56 3.82
CA ALA A 91 -6.41 -1.49 5.20
C ALA A 91 -5.50 -2.27 6.15
N CYS A 92 -5.04 -3.47 5.75
CA CYS A 92 -4.08 -4.24 6.53
C CYS A 92 -2.73 -3.53 6.63
N SER A 93 -2.21 -2.98 5.54
CA SER A 93 -0.96 -2.22 5.53
C SER A 93 -1.04 -0.96 6.39
N PHE A 94 -2.15 -0.22 6.31
CA PHE A 94 -2.38 0.95 7.14
C PHE A 94 -2.53 0.59 8.62
N ALA A 95 -3.25 -0.47 8.95
CA ALA A 95 -3.36 -0.91 10.34
C ALA A 95 -1.98 -1.29 10.91
N VAL A 96 -1.17 -2.02 10.14
CA VAL A 96 0.16 -2.43 10.58
C VAL A 96 1.07 -1.23 10.79
N THR A 97 1.04 -0.22 9.90
CA THR A 97 1.84 1.00 10.11
C THR A 97 1.39 1.82 11.31
N GLN A 98 0.13 1.68 11.77
CA GLN A 98 -0.33 2.27 13.04
C GLN A 98 0.10 1.46 14.28
N PHE A 99 0.13 0.12 14.19
CA PHE A 99 0.46 -0.76 15.32
C PHE A 99 1.96 -1.04 15.48
N VAL A 100 2.74 -0.89 14.42
CA VAL A 100 4.18 -1.10 14.44
C VAL A 100 4.86 0.27 14.55
N PRO A 101 5.45 0.63 15.72
CA PRO A 101 6.12 1.90 15.92
C PRO A 101 7.48 1.89 15.25
N ILE A 102 7.49 1.90 13.93
CA ILE A 102 8.70 2.05 13.12
C ILE A 102 8.48 3.32 12.30
N ASP A 103 9.03 4.44 12.78
CA ASP A 103 8.92 5.80 12.20
C ASP A 103 7.57 6.54 12.37
N LEU A 104 6.86 6.35 13.49
CA LEU A 104 5.76 7.26 13.85
C LEU A 104 6.23 8.70 14.09
N ASP A 105 7.50 8.94 14.41
CA ASP A 105 7.99 10.28 14.77
C ASP A 105 8.13 11.23 13.56
N SER A 106 8.49 10.74 12.37
CA SER A 106 8.57 11.55 11.15
C SER A 106 7.19 11.82 10.54
N PHE A 107 6.24 10.90 10.72
CA PHE A 107 4.84 11.10 10.32
C PHE A 107 4.07 11.97 11.34
N LYS A 108 4.28 11.79 12.65
CA LYS A 108 3.68 12.64 13.70
C LYS A 108 4.18 14.06 13.66
N SER A 109 5.49 14.30 13.51
CA SER A 109 6.04 15.65 13.61
C SER A 109 5.49 16.58 12.51
N ARG A 110 5.26 16.06 11.30
CA ARG A 110 4.65 16.84 10.20
C ARG A 110 3.15 17.05 10.39
N GLN A 111 2.44 16.04 10.90
CA GLN A 111 1.00 16.14 11.17
C GLN A 111 0.68 17.10 12.34
N GLU A 112 1.55 17.20 13.34
CA GLU A 112 1.48 18.23 14.39
C GLU A 112 1.80 19.64 13.88
N THR A 113 2.60 19.77 12.82
CA THR A 113 2.92 21.06 12.20
C THR A 113 1.76 21.60 11.35
N ILE A 114 0.97 20.71 10.73
CA ILE A 114 -0.20 21.11 9.91
C ILE A 114 -1.42 21.47 10.79
N ASN A 115 -1.52 20.89 11.99
CA ASN A 115 -2.63 21.13 12.93
C ASN A 115 -2.34 22.26 13.95
N ARG A 116 -1.24 23.01 13.79
CA ARG A 116 -0.93 24.24 14.55
C ARG A 116 -1.13 25.46 13.66
#